data_AF-A0A351YC38-F1
#
_entry.id   AF-A0A351YC38-F1
#
_cell.length_a   1.000
_cell.length_b   1.000
_cell.length_c   1.000
_cell.angle_alpha   90.00
_cell.angle_beta   90.00
_cell.angle_gamma   90.00
#
_symmetry.space_group_name_H-M   'P 1'
#
loop_
_entity.id
_entity.type
_entity.pdbx_description
1 polymer ?
#
loop_
_entity_poly.entity_id
_entity_poly.type
_entity_poly.pdbx_seq_one_letter_code
_entity_poly.pdbx_strand_id
1 'polypeptide(L)'
;MRTVWPLAGFVLLAVVSCAAPSKSLYSWYGYENAVYQDVKKGTPESQEKLLGEYERIIARQEAIRRTVPPGMYAEYGFLLCRSGHREEGISYLKEEIRLYPESEKYISRIIKQLEEK
;
A
#
# COMPACT_ATOMS: atom_id res chain seq x y z
N MET A 1 61.79 31.54 -24.74
CA MET A 1 61.32 31.81 -23.37
C MET A 1 59.79 31.90 -23.38
N ARG A 2 59.15 31.33 -22.35
CA ARG A 2 57.74 31.49 -21.92
C ARG A 2 56.70 30.51 -22.49
N THR A 3 56.54 29.47 -21.68
CA THR A 3 55.42 28.54 -21.44
C THR A 3 54.02 29.18 -21.39
N VAL A 4 52.98 28.44 -21.80
CA VAL A 4 51.74 28.20 -21.00
C VAL A 4 50.97 26.97 -21.54
N TRP A 5 50.48 26.15 -20.60
CA TRP A 5 49.91 24.80 -20.70
C TRP A 5 48.40 24.80 -21.10
N PRO A 6 47.79 23.66 -21.50
CA PRO A 6 46.45 23.54 -22.07
C PRO A 6 45.38 23.50 -20.98
N LEU A 7 44.20 24.01 -21.28
CA LEU A 7 43.00 23.79 -20.48
C LEU A 7 42.02 22.97 -21.30
N ALA A 8 42.10 21.65 -21.10
CA ALA A 8 41.06 20.72 -21.46
C ALA A 8 39.78 21.08 -20.67
N GLY A 9 38.77 21.56 -21.37
CA GLY A 9 37.46 21.87 -20.80
C GLY A 9 36.68 20.59 -20.52
N PHE A 10 36.64 20.15 -19.27
CA PHE A 10 35.79 19.07 -18.80
C PHE A 10 34.38 19.63 -18.55
N VAL A 11 33.46 19.41 -19.48
CA VAL A 11 32.04 19.75 -19.29
C VAL A 11 31.42 18.70 -18.37
N LEU A 12 31.27 19.05 -17.10
CA LEU A 12 30.59 18.25 -16.09
C LEU A 12 29.08 18.33 -16.33
N LEU A 13 28.49 17.31 -16.97
CA LEU A 13 27.03 17.14 -17.01
C LEU A 13 26.53 16.87 -15.59
N ALA A 14 25.90 17.87 -14.97
CA ALA A 14 25.22 17.71 -13.70
C ALA A 14 23.98 16.83 -13.90
N VAL A 15 24.07 15.55 -13.53
CA VAL A 15 22.91 14.67 -13.38
C VAL A 15 22.19 15.12 -12.10
N VAL A 16 21.23 16.03 -12.24
CA VAL A 16 20.33 16.39 -11.14
C VAL A 16 19.44 15.19 -10.86
N SER A 17 19.80 14.43 -9.83
CA SER A 17 18.97 13.35 -9.29
C SER A 17 17.61 13.91 -8.87
N CYS A 18 16.52 13.34 -9.38
CA CYS A 18 15.16 13.67 -8.99
C CYS A 18 14.90 13.09 -7.58
N ALA A 19 15.50 13.68 -6.56
CA ALA A 19 15.37 13.29 -5.16
C ALA A 19 14.91 14.48 -4.32
N ALA A 20 13.87 15.18 -4.78
CA ALA A 20 13.04 15.95 -3.86
C ALA A 20 12.10 14.96 -3.16
N PRO A 21 11.98 14.96 -1.81
CA PRO A 21 10.99 14.14 -1.12
C PRO A 21 9.61 14.58 -1.58
N SER A 22 9.03 13.83 -2.52
CA SER A 22 7.67 14.03 -2.94
C SER A 22 6.76 13.68 -1.77
N LYS A 23 5.75 14.53 -1.54
CA LYS A 23 4.70 14.20 -0.57
C LYS A 23 4.09 12.85 -0.97
N SER A 24 3.95 11.94 -0.01
CA SER A 24 3.33 10.63 -0.27
C SER A 24 1.92 10.79 -0.83
N LEU A 25 1.54 9.90 -1.75
CA LEU A 25 0.17 9.84 -2.26
C LEU A 25 -0.82 9.34 -1.21
N TYR A 26 -0.36 8.46 -0.31
CA TYR A 26 -1.16 7.73 0.67
C TYR A 26 -0.51 7.73 2.06
N SER A 27 -1.35 7.64 3.10
CA SER A 27 -0.92 7.49 4.49
C SER A 27 -0.90 6.00 4.84
N TRP A 28 0.27 5.37 4.72
CA TRP A 28 0.48 3.95 5.04
C TRP A 28 0.70 3.68 6.52
N TYR A 29 1.06 4.73 7.26
CA TYR A 29 1.41 4.64 8.68
C TYR A 29 2.37 3.49 9.03
N GLY A 30 1.93 2.50 9.83
CA GLY A 30 2.72 1.35 10.29
C GLY A 30 2.54 0.08 9.47
N TYR A 31 1.79 0.15 8.36
CA TYR A 31 1.38 -1.00 7.54
C TYR A 31 2.52 -2.00 7.26
N GLU A 32 3.62 -1.55 6.69
CA GLU A 32 4.74 -2.43 6.30
C GLU A 32 5.30 -3.21 7.49
N ASN A 33 5.39 -2.56 8.65
CA ASN A 33 5.88 -3.22 9.86
C ASN A 33 4.86 -4.26 10.37
N ALA A 34 3.58 -3.91 10.39
CA ALA A 34 2.53 -4.81 10.86
C ALA A 34 2.41 -6.05 9.98
N VAL A 35 2.44 -5.89 8.66
CA VAL A 35 2.47 -7.02 7.71
C VAL A 35 3.70 -7.87 7.92
N TYR A 36 4.89 -7.25 8.03
CA TYR A 36 6.12 -8.00 8.26
C TYR A 36 6.07 -8.81 9.56
N GLN A 37 5.57 -8.23 10.65
CA GLN A 37 5.44 -8.92 11.93
C GLN A 37 4.41 -10.05 11.86
N ASP A 38 3.30 -9.84 11.17
CA ASP A 38 2.28 -10.88 10.98
C ASP A 38 2.79 -12.05 10.16
N VAL A 39 3.42 -11.79 9.02
CA VAL A 39 4.04 -12.84 8.19
C VAL A 39 5.14 -13.58 8.95
N LYS A 40 5.92 -12.88 9.79
CA LYS A 40 7.03 -13.47 10.54
C LYS A 40 6.55 -14.34 11.71
N LYS A 41 5.51 -13.91 12.43
CA LYS A 41 5.07 -14.57 13.67
C LYS A 41 3.86 -15.46 13.46
N GLY A 42 2.90 -15.03 12.65
CA GLY A 42 1.64 -15.72 12.39
C GLY A 42 0.82 -15.99 13.66
N THR A 43 0.94 -15.12 14.67
CA THR A 43 0.21 -15.29 15.94
C THR A 43 -1.08 -14.49 15.93
N PRO A 44 -2.10 -14.88 16.73
CA PRO A 44 -3.33 -14.09 16.85
C PRO A 44 -3.07 -12.62 17.23
N GLU A 45 -2.07 -12.37 18.09
CA GLU A 45 -1.66 -11.02 18.49
C GLU A 45 -1.07 -10.21 17.33
N SER A 46 -0.27 -10.82 16.44
CA SER A 46 0.26 -10.11 15.28
C SER A 46 -0.84 -9.78 14.27
N GLN A 47 -1.80 -10.70 14.12
CA GLN A 47 -2.92 -10.52 13.22
C GLN A 47 -3.88 -9.42 13.71
N GLU A 48 -4.13 -9.34 15.02
CA GLU A 48 -4.92 -8.26 15.62
C GLU A 48 -4.26 -6.89 15.43
N LYS A 49 -2.94 -6.79 15.63
CA LYS A 49 -2.19 -5.55 15.34
C LYS A 49 -2.29 -5.15 13.87
N LEU A 50 -2.22 -6.12 12.97
CA LEU A 50 -2.39 -5.88 11.54
C LEU A 50 -3.80 -5.39 11.19
N LEU A 51 -4.85 -5.99 11.78
CA LEU A 51 -6.24 -5.52 11.63
C LEU A 51 -6.41 -4.08 12.11
N GLY A 52 -5.87 -3.74 13.28
CA GLY A 52 -5.91 -2.36 13.79
C GLY A 52 -5.19 -1.35 12.89
N GLU A 53 -4.11 -1.76 12.22
CA GLU A 53 -3.42 -0.92 11.23
C GLU A 53 -4.26 -0.72 9.96
N TYR A 54 -4.94 -1.75 9.46
CA TYR A 54 -5.88 -1.60 8.34
C TYR A 54 -7.02 -0.63 8.69
N GLU A 55 -7.63 -0.78 9.86
CA GLU A 55 -8.70 0.11 10.33
C GLU A 55 -8.23 1.56 10.39
N ARG A 56 -7.01 1.79 10.90
CA ARG A 56 -6.42 3.13 10.95
C ARG A 56 -6.25 3.74 9.57
N ILE A 57 -5.76 2.96 8.61
CA ILE A 57 -5.56 3.40 7.22
C ILE A 57 -6.91 3.69 6.54
N ILE A 58 -7.91 2.83 6.78
CA ILE A 58 -9.26 3.00 6.24
C ILE A 58 -9.95 4.24 6.83
N ALA A 59 -9.79 4.46 8.14
CA ALA A 59 -10.45 5.55 8.84
C ALA A 59 -9.83 6.93 8.57
N ARG A 60 -8.51 7.01 8.35
CA ARG A 60 -7.79 8.29 8.25
C ARG A 60 -6.75 8.27 7.14
N GLN A 61 -6.86 9.23 6.22
CA GLN A 61 -5.88 9.47 5.16
C GLN A 61 -5.50 10.95 5.12
N GLU A 62 -4.24 11.25 5.38
CA GLU A 62 -3.72 12.62 5.49
C GLU A 62 -2.86 13.04 4.30
N ALA A 63 -2.48 12.05 3.48
CA ALA A 63 -1.68 12.23 2.28
C ALA A 63 -2.46 12.89 1.14
N ILE A 64 -1.79 13.10 0.00
CA ILE A 64 -2.32 13.92 -1.10
C ILE A 64 -3.70 13.45 -1.56
N ARG A 65 -3.90 12.13 -1.73
CA ARG A 65 -5.15 11.63 -2.30
C ARG A 65 -6.30 11.57 -1.31
N ARG A 66 -6.03 11.57 0.00
CA ARG A 66 -7.04 11.51 1.08
C ARG A 66 -8.09 10.40 0.89
N THR A 67 -7.69 9.32 0.23
CA THR A 67 -8.52 8.15 -0.05
C THR A 67 -7.77 6.91 0.39
N VAL A 68 -8.51 5.89 0.81
CA VAL A 68 -7.94 4.59 1.19
C VAL A 68 -7.06 4.08 0.05
N PRO A 69 -5.84 3.57 0.30
CA PRO A 69 -4.97 3.05 -0.76
C PRO A 69 -5.55 1.82 -1.46
N PRO A 70 -5.17 1.56 -2.73
CA PRO A 70 -5.61 0.38 -3.46
C PRO A 70 -5.15 -0.90 -2.76
N GLY A 71 -6.02 -1.90 -2.75
CA GLY A 71 -5.79 -3.20 -2.12
C GLY A 71 -6.11 -3.26 -0.63
N MET A 72 -6.26 -2.12 0.07
CA MET A 72 -6.46 -2.14 1.53
C MET A 72 -7.83 -2.69 1.92
N TYR A 73 -8.88 -2.36 1.16
CA TYR A 73 -10.19 -2.97 1.38
C TYR A 73 -10.20 -4.44 0.98
N ALA A 74 -9.45 -4.81 -0.07
CA ALA A 74 -9.28 -6.19 -0.47
C ALA A 74 -8.66 -7.06 0.65
N GLU A 75 -7.52 -6.63 1.19
CA GLU A 75 -6.79 -7.38 2.21
C GLU A 75 -7.54 -7.42 3.54
N TYR A 76 -8.07 -6.30 4.00
CA TYR A 76 -8.87 -6.23 5.22
C TYR A 76 -10.13 -7.11 5.12
N GLY A 77 -10.89 -6.98 4.02
CA GLY A 77 -12.09 -7.78 3.80
C GLY A 77 -11.80 -9.28 3.73
N PHE A 78 -10.69 -9.67 3.10
CA PHE A 78 -10.28 -11.07 3.07
C PHE A 78 -9.89 -11.61 4.45
N LEU A 79 -9.17 -10.84 5.26
CA LEU A 79 -8.80 -11.23 6.62
C LEU A 79 -10.03 -11.35 7.54
N LEU A 80 -11.00 -10.45 7.42
CA LEU A 80 -12.27 -10.55 8.13
C LEU A 80 -13.01 -11.84 7.79
N CYS A 81 -13.11 -12.17 6.49
CA CYS A 81 -13.71 -13.43 6.05
C CYS A 81 -12.99 -14.65 6.65
N ARG A 82 -11.65 -14.63 6.68
CA ARG A 82 -10.85 -15.71 7.28
C ARG A 82 -11.02 -15.81 8.80
N SER A 83 -11.40 -14.71 9.46
CA SER A 83 -11.62 -14.61 10.90
C SER A 83 -13.09 -14.82 11.30
N GLY A 84 -13.95 -15.29 10.37
CA GLY A 84 -15.35 -15.61 10.61
C GLY A 84 -16.34 -14.45 10.37
N HIS A 85 -15.85 -13.24 10.07
CA HIS A 85 -16.65 -12.05 9.81
C HIS A 85 -16.95 -11.92 8.31
N ARG A 86 -17.61 -12.95 7.75
CA ARG A 86 -17.75 -13.12 6.29
C ARG A 86 -18.57 -12.03 5.62
N GLU A 87 -19.73 -11.68 6.16
CA GLU A 87 -20.61 -10.66 5.56
C GLU A 87 -19.92 -9.29 5.51
N GLU A 88 -19.32 -8.89 6.62
CA GLU A 88 -18.53 -7.65 6.74
C GLU A 88 -17.35 -7.67 5.78
N GLY A 89 -16.59 -8.77 5.75
CA GLY A 89 -15.46 -8.91 4.85
C GLY A 89 -15.85 -8.80 3.37
N ILE A 90 -16.95 -9.44 2.95
CA ILE A 90 -17.48 -9.31 1.58
C ILE A 90 -17.90 -7.86 1.29
N SER A 91 -18.46 -7.15 2.26
CA SER A 91 -18.79 -5.72 2.10
C SER A 91 -17.55 -4.89 1.79
N TYR A 92 -16.44 -5.11 2.49
CA TYR A 92 -15.18 -4.44 2.19
C TYR A 92 -14.59 -4.84 0.84
N LEU A 93 -14.69 -6.12 0.44
CA LEU A 93 -14.28 -6.53 -0.91
C LEU A 93 -15.10 -5.80 -1.99
N LYS A 94 -16.41 -5.58 -1.80
CA LYS A 94 -17.23 -4.79 -2.73
C LYS A 94 -16.83 -3.32 -2.73
N GLU A 95 -16.40 -2.79 -1.59
CA GLU A 95 -15.90 -1.42 -1.47
C GLU A 95 -14.59 -1.20 -2.24
N GLU A 96 -13.69 -2.20 -2.27
CA GLU A 96 -12.51 -2.18 -3.15
C GLU A 96 -12.92 -2.01 -4.61
N ILE A 97 -13.89 -2.78 -5.10
CA ILE A 97 -14.38 -2.67 -6.49
C ILE A 97 -14.98 -1.29 -6.74
N ARG A 98 -15.73 -0.75 -5.78
CA ARG A 98 -16.35 0.58 -5.89
C ARG A 98 -15.30 1.68 -6.02
N LEU A 99 -14.22 1.61 -5.25
CA LEU A 99 -13.16 2.62 -5.25
C LEU A 99 -12.14 2.40 -6.38
N TYR A 100 -11.89 1.14 -6.74
CA TYR A 100 -10.90 0.67 -7.69
C TYR A 100 -11.53 -0.34 -8.68
N PRO A 101 -12.32 0.13 -9.67
CA PRO A 101 -13.01 -0.75 -10.62
C PRO A 101 -12.05 -1.61 -11.47
N GLU A 102 -10.78 -1.20 -11.60
CA GLU A 102 -9.73 -2.02 -12.23
C GLU A 102 -9.51 -3.37 -11.52
N SER A 103 -9.86 -3.46 -10.23
CA SER A 103 -9.73 -4.67 -9.42
C SER A 103 -10.90 -5.65 -9.60
N GLU A 104 -12.01 -5.23 -10.23
CA GLU A 104 -13.29 -5.95 -10.26
C GLU A 104 -13.14 -7.41 -10.65
N LYS A 105 -12.41 -7.68 -11.74
CA LYS A 105 -12.22 -9.04 -12.27
C LYS A 105 -11.54 -9.96 -11.26
N TYR A 106 -10.62 -9.44 -10.46
CA TYR A 106 -9.89 -10.19 -9.45
C TYR A 106 -10.75 -10.38 -8.20
N ILE A 107 -11.28 -9.28 -7.65
CA ILE A 107 -12.05 -9.30 -6.40
C ILE A 107 -13.35 -10.09 -6.54
N SER A 108 -14.04 -10.01 -7.68
CA SER A 108 -15.26 -10.80 -7.93
C SER A 108 -15.01 -12.30 -7.87
N ARG A 109 -13.82 -12.77 -8.26
CA ARG A 109 -13.44 -14.19 -8.14
C ARG A 109 -13.23 -14.57 -6.68
N ILE A 110 -12.63 -13.70 -5.88
CA ILE A 110 -12.44 -13.91 -4.44
C ILE A 110 -13.81 -13.97 -3.75
N ILE A 111 -14.69 -13.01 -4.01
CA ILE A 111 -16.05 -12.99 -3.45
C ILE A 111 -16.77 -14.29 -3.78
N LYS A 112 -16.76 -14.73 -5.06
CA LYS A 112 -17.39 -15.99 -5.47
C LYS A 112 -16.85 -17.20 -4.70
N GLN A 113 -15.53 -17.32 -4.56
CA GLN A 113 -14.92 -18.42 -3.79
C GLN A 113 -15.27 -18.36 -2.30
N LEU A 114 -15.40 -17.14 -1.75
CA LEU A 114 -15.80 -16.94 -0.38
C LEU A 114 -17.28 -17.23 -0.17
N GLU A 115 -18.15 -17.01 -1.16
CA GLU A 115 -19.61 -17.29 -1.17
C GLU A 115 -19.94 -18.78 -1.37
N GLU A 116 -19.08 -19.52 -2.07
CA GLU A 116 -19.27 -20.96 -2.30
C GLU A 116 -18.80 -21.85 -1.13
N LYS A 117 -18.01 -21.30 -0.20
CA LYS A 117 -17.55 -21.98 1.02
C LYS A 117 -18.54 -21.86 2.19
#